data_AF-A0A7S3AE41-F1
#
_entry.id   AF-A0A7S3AE41-F1
#
_cell.length_a   1.000
_cell.length_b   1.000
_cell.length_c   1.000
_cell.angle_alpha   90.00
_cell.angle_beta   90.00
_cell.angle_gamma   90.00
#
_symmetry.space_group_name_H-M   'P 1'
#
loop_
_entity.id
_entity.type
_entity.pdbx_description
1 polymer ?
#
loop_
_entity_poly.entity_id
_entity_poly.type
_entity_poly.pdbx_seq_one_letter_code
_entity_poly.pdbx_strand_id
1 'polypeptide(L)'
;RFGDQGGYFNWFGVEFDREVESIADYVPTLLDDSVTFRYVDAEAALDTLDSAIQRRGPYDALLGFSQGAILITLLTALTLRRGNRPSWRANLCVCGMPVRDNSYRQLFEQPLDFPAMLAFGTADPFYPWASRLRAAYKDPTVVEYGEGHRFPHDREANTALATAIQLALEQGDLEGDLEQRARL
;
A
#
# COMPACT_ATOMS: atom_id res chain seq x y z
N ARG A 1 16.23 23.75 -1.49
CA ARG A 1 14.77 23.74 -1.24
C ARG A 1 14.11 23.38 -2.56
N PHE A 2 13.68 22.13 -2.71
CA PHE A 2 12.76 21.74 -3.79
C PHE A 2 11.40 21.62 -3.11
N GLY A 3 10.39 22.35 -3.61
CA GLY A 3 9.08 22.34 -2.97
C GLY A 3 8.24 23.60 -3.14
N ASP A 4 8.43 24.38 -4.20
CA ASP A 4 7.43 25.39 -4.55
C ASP A 4 6.97 25.18 -5.99
N GLN A 5 5.65 24.99 -6.12
CA GLN A 5 4.86 24.90 -7.35
C GLN A 5 4.79 23.52 -8.03
N GLY A 6 4.31 22.53 -7.27
CA GLY A 6 3.73 21.28 -7.78
C GLY A 6 3.11 20.54 -6.60
N GLY A 7 1.91 19.97 -6.74
CA GLY A 7 1.20 19.24 -5.69
C GLY A 7 1.86 17.91 -5.28
N TYR A 8 3.17 17.92 -5.06
CA TYR A 8 3.88 16.85 -4.40
C TYR A 8 3.54 16.97 -2.93
N PHE A 9 2.64 16.09 -2.48
CA PHE A 9 2.38 15.82 -1.08
C PHE A 9 3.72 15.76 -0.33
N ASN A 10 3.83 16.43 0.81
CA ASN A 10 4.95 16.19 1.72
C ASN A 10 4.91 14.69 2.05
N TRP A 11 5.80 13.92 1.42
CA TRP A 11 5.93 12.49 1.68
C TRP A 11 6.50 12.29 3.09
N PHE A 12 6.16 11.16 3.71
CA PHE A 12 6.74 10.80 4.99
C PHE A 12 8.20 10.35 4.81
N GLY A 13 9.06 10.73 5.75
CA GLY A 13 10.45 10.27 5.84
C GLY A 13 10.52 8.87 6.45
N VAL A 14 11.61 8.14 6.19
CA VAL A 14 11.89 6.85 6.83
C VAL A 14 13.21 6.97 7.59
N GLU A 15 13.15 6.79 8.90
CA GLU A 15 14.30 6.72 9.80
C GLU A 15 14.44 5.32 10.36
N PHE A 16 15.67 4.90 10.63
CA PHE A 16 15.98 3.62 11.29
C PHE A 16 17.30 3.70 12.06
N ASP A 17 17.46 2.85 13.06
CA ASP A 17 18.60 2.86 14.00
C ASP A 17 19.83 2.06 13.52
N ARG A 18 20.05 2.00 12.21
CA ARG A 18 21.18 1.32 11.56
C ARG A 18 21.81 2.19 10.49
N GLU A 19 23.14 2.18 10.38
CA GLU A 19 23.84 2.79 9.25
C GLU A 19 23.70 1.92 8.00
N VAL A 20 23.28 2.53 6.89
CA VAL A 20 23.07 1.87 5.60
C VAL A 20 23.76 2.70 4.53
N GLU A 21 24.71 2.09 3.81
CA GLU A 21 25.52 2.76 2.79
C GLU A 21 25.02 2.52 1.37
N SER A 22 24.18 1.49 1.16
CA SER A 22 23.67 1.11 -0.16
C SER A 22 22.29 0.44 -0.12
N ILE A 23 21.64 0.31 -1.27
CA ILE A 23 20.40 -0.48 -1.42
C ILE A 23 20.62 -1.94 -1.04
N ALA A 24 21.82 -2.49 -1.30
CA ALA A 24 22.15 -3.86 -0.96
C ALA A 24 22.17 -4.10 0.56
N ASP A 25 22.47 -3.07 1.35
CA ASP A 25 22.44 -3.10 2.82
C ASP A 25 21.05 -2.75 3.37
N TYR A 26 20.26 -2.01 2.58
CA TYR A 26 18.93 -1.57 2.99
C TYR A 26 17.92 -2.72 3.06
N VAL A 27 17.92 -3.64 2.09
CA VAL A 27 16.99 -4.79 2.08
C VAL A 27 17.24 -5.74 3.27
N PRO A 28 18.48 -6.15 3.59
CA PRO A 28 18.78 -6.87 4.82
C PRO A 28 18.32 -6.11 6.08
N THR A 29 18.45 -4.79 6.10
CA THR A 29 18.00 -3.94 7.22
C THR A 29 16.48 -3.97 7.38
N LEU A 30 15.70 -3.97 6.29
CA LEU A 30 14.24 -4.13 6.33
C LEU A 30 13.84 -5.50 6.90
N LEU A 31 14.61 -6.54 6.59
CA LEU A 31 14.37 -7.93 7.01
C LEU A 31 14.79 -8.23 8.45
N ASP A 32 15.57 -7.35 9.07
CA ASP A 32 16.09 -7.53 10.41
C ASP A 32 15.11 -6.96 11.44
N ASP A 33 14.43 -7.84 12.17
CA ASP A 33 13.46 -7.48 13.20
C ASP A 33 14.08 -6.72 14.40
N SER A 34 15.41 -6.77 14.57
CA SER A 34 16.11 -6.02 15.62
C SER A 34 16.25 -4.53 15.30
N VAL A 35 16.05 -4.14 14.03
CA VAL A 35 16.13 -2.74 13.60
C VAL A 35 14.81 -2.04 13.88
N THR A 36 14.87 -0.87 14.49
CA THR A 36 13.72 0.00 14.72
C THR A 36 13.55 0.92 13.53
N PHE A 37 12.37 0.94 12.93
CA PHE A 37 12.00 1.89 11.89
C PHE A 37 10.93 2.86 12.39
N ARG A 38 11.00 4.09 11.89
CA ARG A 38 10.03 5.16 12.13
C ARG A 38 9.73 5.91 10.84
N TYR A 39 8.47 6.24 10.63
CA TYR A 39 7.98 7.08 9.56
C TYR A 39 7.77 8.49 10.09
N VAL A 40 8.62 9.41 9.66
CA VAL A 40 8.57 10.82 10.07
C VAL A 40 7.52 11.54 9.24
N ASP A 41 6.66 12.32 9.87
CA ASP A 41 5.55 13.06 9.23
C ASP A 41 4.50 12.16 8.54
N ALA A 42 4.40 10.88 8.94
CA ALA A 42 3.41 9.94 8.43
C ALA A 42 1.98 10.42 8.68
N GLU A 43 1.69 10.94 9.87
CA GLU A 43 0.37 11.48 10.22
C GLU A 43 0.00 12.66 9.31
N ALA A 44 0.93 13.57 9.04
CA ALA A 44 0.68 14.71 8.15
C ALA A 44 0.43 14.26 6.70
N ALA A 45 1.16 13.25 6.22
CA ALA A 45 0.93 12.66 4.91
C ALA A 45 -0.44 11.98 4.81
N LEU A 46 -0.84 11.23 5.86
CA LEU A 46 -2.15 10.58 5.97
C LEU A 46 -3.30 11.59 6.00
N ASP A 47 -3.20 12.64 6.81
CA ASP A 47 -4.21 13.70 6.90
C ASP A 47 -4.37 14.43 5.56
N THR A 48 -3.25 14.66 4.86
CA THR A 48 -3.28 15.29 3.53
C THR A 48 -3.96 14.39 2.50
N LEU A 49 -3.67 13.08 2.52
CA LEU A 49 -4.29 12.10 1.64
C LEU A 49 -5.80 11.98 1.90
N ASP A 50 -6.21 11.78 3.16
CA ASP A 50 -7.62 11.67 3.54
C ASP A 50 -8.38 12.96 3.13
N SER A 51 -7.82 14.12 3.45
CA SER A 51 -8.41 15.41 3.04
C SER A 51 -8.56 15.55 1.53
N ALA A 52 -7.62 15.00 0.73
CA ALA A 52 -7.73 15.00 -0.73
C ALA A 52 -8.85 14.07 -1.22
N ILE A 53 -8.97 12.88 -0.61
CA ILE A 53 -10.05 11.91 -0.88
C ILE A 53 -11.41 12.54 -0.59
N GLN A 54 -11.60 13.14 0.58
CA GLN A 54 -12.88 13.76 0.97
C GLN A 54 -13.27 14.94 0.06
N ARG A 55 -12.30 15.72 -0.44
CA ARG A 55 -12.60 16.90 -1.27
C ARG A 55 -12.82 16.59 -2.74
N ARG A 56 -12.18 15.56 -3.27
CA ARG A 56 -12.10 15.29 -4.73
C ARG A 56 -12.71 13.97 -5.15
N GLY A 57 -13.08 13.12 -4.18
CA GLY A 57 -13.81 11.90 -4.44
C GLY A 57 -15.23 12.15 -4.98
N PRO A 58 -15.99 11.08 -5.23
CA PRO A 58 -15.66 9.69 -4.89
C PRO A 58 -14.54 9.10 -5.77
N TYR A 59 -13.80 8.15 -5.19
CA TYR A 59 -12.81 7.33 -5.90
C TYR A 59 -13.18 5.86 -5.69
N ASP A 60 -13.17 5.06 -6.76
CA ASP A 60 -13.45 3.62 -6.65
C ASP A 60 -12.29 2.87 -5.99
N ALA A 61 -11.06 3.31 -6.22
CA ALA A 61 -9.86 2.68 -5.70
C ALA A 61 -8.79 3.73 -5.35
N LEU A 62 -7.88 3.35 -4.45
CA LEU A 62 -6.62 4.06 -4.27
C LEU A 62 -5.48 3.27 -4.91
N LEU A 63 -4.66 3.92 -5.73
CA LEU A 63 -3.46 3.32 -6.30
C LEU A 63 -2.22 3.89 -5.61
N GLY A 64 -1.38 3.00 -5.12
CA GLY A 64 -0.12 3.33 -4.45
C GLY A 64 1.05 2.63 -5.14
N PHE A 65 2.06 3.41 -5.54
CA PHE A 65 3.34 2.87 -6.01
C PHE A 65 4.39 2.97 -4.91
N SER A 66 5.13 1.88 -4.64
CA SER A 66 6.24 1.89 -3.67
C SER A 66 5.81 2.43 -2.31
N GLN A 67 6.39 3.53 -1.85
CA GLN A 67 6.00 4.22 -0.61
C GLN A 67 4.51 4.65 -0.58
N GLY A 68 3.90 4.91 -1.75
CA GLY A 68 2.46 5.19 -1.84
C GLY A 68 1.59 4.01 -1.45
N ALA A 69 2.04 2.78 -1.71
CA ALA A 69 1.33 1.58 -1.28
C ALA A 69 1.32 1.47 0.26
N ILE A 70 2.41 1.87 0.92
CA ILE A 70 2.51 1.93 2.39
C ILE A 70 1.46 2.92 2.91
N LEU A 71 1.38 4.12 2.32
CA LEU A 71 0.48 5.18 2.78
C LEU A 71 -1.00 4.79 2.65
N ILE A 72 -1.43 4.26 1.50
CA ILE A 72 -2.82 3.83 1.33
C ILE A 72 -3.16 2.63 2.21
N THR A 73 -2.20 1.72 2.44
CA THR A 73 -2.37 0.57 3.34
C THR A 73 -2.54 1.04 4.79
N LEU A 74 -1.72 2.00 5.25
CA LEU A 74 -1.86 2.62 6.57
C LEU A 74 -3.19 3.34 6.73
N LEU A 75 -3.59 4.12 5.73
CA LEU A 75 -4.87 4.84 5.78
C LEU A 75 -6.05 3.87 5.88
N THR A 76 -6.06 2.79 5.08
CA THR A 76 -7.07 1.72 5.17
C THR A 76 -7.07 1.09 6.56
N ALA A 77 -5.91 0.66 7.06
CA ALA A 77 -5.80 -0.01 8.35
C ALA A 77 -6.30 0.88 9.52
N LEU A 78 -5.92 2.15 9.52
CA LEU A 78 -6.38 3.13 10.52
C LEU A 78 -7.88 3.39 10.41
N THR A 79 -8.43 3.44 9.20
CA THR A 79 -9.86 3.63 8.97
C THR A 79 -10.66 2.45 9.53
N LEU A 80 -10.25 1.22 9.20
CA LEU A 80 -10.88 0.00 9.69
C LEU A 80 -10.76 -0.14 11.22
N ARG A 81 -9.61 0.19 11.80
CA ARG A 81 -9.40 0.16 13.26
C ARG A 81 -10.32 1.12 14.01
N ARG A 82 -10.70 2.24 13.39
CA ARG A 82 -11.67 3.20 13.96
C ARG A 82 -13.12 2.70 13.86
N GLY A 83 -13.36 1.52 13.28
CA GLY A 83 -14.70 1.01 12.99
C GLY A 83 -15.38 1.73 11.81
N ASN A 84 -14.62 2.53 11.07
CA ASN A 84 -15.11 3.24 9.90
C ASN A 84 -14.91 2.40 8.64
N ARG A 85 -15.66 2.73 7.60
CA ARG A 85 -15.46 2.16 6.26
C ARG A 85 -14.67 3.13 5.40
N PRO A 86 -13.67 2.65 4.64
CA PRO A 86 -13.09 3.42 3.56
C PRO A 86 -14.17 3.91 2.58
N SER A 87 -13.99 5.10 2.02
CA SER A 87 -14.91 5.66 1.00
C SER A 87 -14.60 5.18 -0.42
N TRP A 88 -13.63 4.27 -0.55
CA TRP A 88 -13.23 3.56 -1.77
C TRP A 88 -13.33 2.06 -1.51
N ARG A 89 -13.22 1.27 -2.57
CA ARG A 89 -13.54 -0.16 -2.55
C ARG A 89 -12.33 -1.09 -2.58
N ALA A 90 -11.19 -0.63 -3.10
CA ALA A 90 -9.99 -1.45 -3.19
C ALA A 90 -8.69 -0.64 -3.12
N ASN A 91 -7.64 -1.28 -2.60
CA ASN A 91 -6.27 -0.77 -2.68
C ASN A 91 -5.51 -1.45 -3.82
N LEU A 92 -4.87 -0.66 -4.69
CA LEU A 92 -4.09 -1.12 -5.83
C LEU A 92 -2.61 -0.81 -5.55
N CYS A 93 -1.84 -1.80 -5.11
CA CYS A 93 -0.46 -1.64 -4.69
C CYS A 93 0.50 -2.14 -5.76
N VAL A 94 1.30 -1.26 -6.37
CA VAL A 94 2.31 -1.62 -7.37
C VAL A 94 3.71 -1.39 -6.81
N CYS A 95 4.56 -2.41 -6.84
CA CYS A 95 5.86 -2.42 -6.14
C CYS A 95 5.73 -2.00 -4.67
N GLY A 96 4.58 -2.30 -4.06
CA GLY A 96 4.27 -1.92 -2.68
C GLY A 96 5.05 -2.76 -1.67
N MET A 97 5.29 -2.17 -0.50
CA MET A 97 5.98 -2.84 0.60
C MET A 97 5.09 -2.87 1.84
N PRO A 98 5.23 -3.88 2.72
CA PRO A 98 4.55 -3.85 4.01
C PRO A 98 5.07 -2.70 4.87
N VAL A 99 4.20 -2.22 5.75
CA VAL A 99 4.52 -1.21 6.76
C VAL A 99 5.62 -1.76 7.67
N ARG A 100 6.74 -1.04 7.75
CA ARG A 100 7.91 -1.42 8.56
C ARG A 100 8.00 -0.66 9.88
N ASP A 101 7.41 0.53 9.98
CA ASP A 101 7.44 1.33 11.21
C ASP A 101 6.82 0.54 12.38
N ASN A 102 7.62 0.41 13.44
CA ASN A 102 7.30 -0.40 14.61
C ASN A 102 6.03 0.09 15.34
N SER A 103 5.70 1.37 15.28
CA SER A 103 4.54 1.98 15.95
C SER A 103 3.20 1.54 15.34
N TYR A 104 3.20 1.13 14.07
CA TYR A 104 2.00 0.67 13.36
C TYR A 104 1.85 -0.85 13.34
N ARG A 105 2.79 -1.63 13.93
CA ARG A 105 2.80 -3.10 13.88
C ARG A 105 1.48 -3.73 14.32
N GLN A 106 0.87 -3.20 15.38
CA GLN A 106 -0.42 -3.65 15.91
C GLN A 106 -1.59 -3.56 14.92
N LEU A 107 -1.48 -2.75 13.86
CA LEU A 107 -2.51 -2.65 12.82
C LEU A 107 -2.57 -3.88 11.91
N PHE A 108 -1.50 -4.69 11.91
CA PHE A 108 -1.30 -5.81 10.98
C PHE A 108 -1.10 -7.14 11.73
N GLU A 109 -1.52 -7.24 12.98
CA GLU A 109 -1.57 -8.52 13.72
C GLU A 109 -2.55 -9.51 13.10
N GLN A 110 -3.56 -9.00 12.41
CA GLN A 110 -4.44 -9.75 11.53
C GLN A 110 -4.41 -9.12 10.14
N PRO A 111 -4.57 -9.91 9.06
CA PRO A 111 -4.70 -9.36 7.72
C PRO A 111 -5.91 -8.42 7.63
N LEU A 112 -5.78 -7.35 6.86
CA LEU A 112 -6.88 -6.44 6.58
C LEU A 112 -7.96 -7.18 5.78
N ASP A 113 -9.17 -7.23 6.32
CA ASP A 113 -10.37 -7.66 5.59
C ASP A 113 -10.82 -6.52 4.68
N PHE A 114 -10.06 -6.29 3.61
CA PHE A 114 -10.30 -5.23 2.63
C PHE A 114 -9.72 -5.63 1.26
N PRO A 115 -10.45 -5.40 0.15
CA PRO A 115 -10.00 -5.81 -1.18
C PRO A 115 -8.70 -5.12 -1.60
N ALA A 116 -7.78 -5.91 -2.15
CA ALA A 116 -6.53 -5.39 -2.66
C ALA A 116 -5.99 -6.15 -3.87
N MET A 117 -5.36 -5.41 -4.77
CA MET A 117 -4.47 -5.95 -5.80
C MET A 117 -3.03 -5.61 -5.43
N LEU A 118 -2.15 -6.59 -5.49
CA LEU A 118 -0.72 -6.46 -5.21
C LEU A 118 0.07 -6.86 -6.46
N ALA A 119 0.86 -5.95 -7.01
CA ALA A 119 1.70 -6.20 -8.18
C ALA A 119 3.18 -6.07 -7.84
N PHE A 120 3.97 -7.09 -8.13
CA PHE A 120 5.39 -7.15 -7.78
C PHE A 120 6.26 -7.42 -9.02
N GLY A 121 7.25 -6.56 -9.24
CA GLY A 121 8.35 -6.87 -10.15
C GLY A 121 9.32 -7.85 -9.49
N THR A 122 9.55 -9.02 -10.07
CA THR A 122 10.42 -10.06 -9.49
C THR A 122 11.91 -9.72 -9.62
N ALA A 123 12.28 -8.79 -10.51
CA ALA A 123 13.62 -8.23 -10.59
C ALA A 123 13.78 -6.95 -9.72
N ASP A 124 12.77 -6.59 -8.93
CA ASP A 124 12.85 -5.47 -7.98
C ASP A 124 13.81 -5.84 -6.84
N PRO A 125 14.87 -5.05 -6.54
CA PRO A 125 15.74 -5.30 -5.39
C PRO A 125 14.97 -5.43 -4.07
N PHE A 126 13.82 -4.77 -3.95
CA PHE A 126 12.96 -4.84 -2.77
C PHE A 126 12.08 -6.07 -2.70
N TYR A 127 12.00 -6.89 -3.76
CA TYR A 127 11.10 -8.06 -3.84
C TYR A 127 11.12 -8.97 -2.59
N PRO A 128 12.29 -9.29 -1.98
CA PRO A 128 12.33 -10.08 -0.76
C PRO A 128 11.53 -9.47 0.40
N TRP A 129 11.55 -8.15 0.55
CA TRP A 129 10.74 -7.44 1.55
C TRP A 129 9.31 -7.20 1.05
N ALA A 130 9.16 -6.70 -0.17
CA ALA A 130 7.89 -6.31 -0.78
C ALA A 130 6.87 -7.45 -0.81
N SER A 131 7.29 -8.67 -1.15
CA SER A 131 6.41 -9.85 -1.23
C SER A 131 5.71 -10.19 0.09
N ARG A 132 6.22 -9.74 1.25
CA ARG A 132 5.55 -9.88 2.56
C ARG A 132 4.28 -9.05 2.69
N LEU A 133 4.05 -8.05 1.83
CA LEU A 133 2.80 -7.27 1.81
C LEU A 133 1.56 -8.16 1.61
N ARG A 134 1.72 -9.36 1.03
CA ARG A 134 0.63 -10.36 0.91
C ARG A 134 -0.03 -10.69 2.24
N ALA A 135 0.75 -10.72 3.33
CA ALA A 135 0.22 -11.02 4.66
C ALA A 135 -0.57 -9.87 5.28
N ALA A 136 -0.48 -8.66 4.72
CA ALA A 136 -1.20 -7.50 5.23
C ALA A 136 -2.67 -7.47 4.80
N TYR A 137 -3.06 -8.25 3.79
CA TYR A 137 -4.43 -8.30 3.26
C TYR A 137 -4.96 -9.73 3.32
N LYS A 138 -6.26 -9.87 3.55
CA LYS A 138 -6.97 -11.14 3.42
C LYS A 138 -7.26 -11.37 1.94
N ASP A 139 -6.81 -12.52 1.42
CA ASP A 139 -7.06 -12.98 0.05
C ASP A 139 -6.81 -11.94 -1.08
N PRO A 140 -5.66 -11.23 -1.10
CA PRO A 140 -5.40 -10.24 -2.13
C PRO A 140 -5.24 -10.88 -3.51
N THR A 141 -5.63 -10.16 -4.56
CA THR A 141 -5.29 -10.53 -5.94
C THR A 141 -3.83 -10.19 -6.20
N VAL A 142 -3.01 -11.15 -6.65
CA VAL A 142 -1.56 -10.92 -6.82
C VAL A 142 -1.12 -11.10 -8.26
N VAL A 143 -0.28 -10.18 -8.73
CA VAL A 143 0.39 -10.21 -10.03
C VAL A 143 1.90 -10.12 -9.82
N GLU A 144 2.65 -10.99 -10.50
CA GLU A 144 4.11 -10.92 -10.57
C GLU A 144 4.54 -10.76 -12.03
N TYR A 145 5.58 -9.96 -12.28
CA TYR A 145 6.13 -9.75 -13.61
C TYR A 145 7.66 -9.62 -13.56
N GLY A 146 8.34 -9.86 -14.68
CA GLY A 146 9.80 -10.01 -14.71
C GLY A 146 10.62 -8.72 -14.57
N GLU A 147 9.98 -7.56 -14.48
CA GLU A 147 10.67 -6.26 -14.40
C GLU A 147 11.03 -5.86 -12.97
N GLY A 148 11.77 -4.76 -12.84
CA GLY A 148 12.23 -4.23 -11.56
C GLY A 148 11.20 -3.34 -10.84
N HIS A 149 11.69 -2.35 -10.09
CA HIS A 149 10.88 -1.39 -9.33
C HIS A 149 10.15 -0.38 -10.25
N ARG A 150 9.13 -0.82 -10.98
CA ARG A 150 8.38 -0.04 -11.99
C ARG A 150 7.07 -0.73 -12.33
N PHE A 151 6.16 -0.04 -12.99
CA PHE A 151 4.99 -0.69 -13.61
C PHE A 151 5.40 -1.61 -14.78
N PRO A 152 4.65 -2.70 -15.03
CA PRO A 152 4.90 -3.59 -16.17
C PRO A 152 4.68 -2.85 -17.50
N HIS A 153 5.64 -3.01 -18.41
CA HIS A 153 5.64 -2.46 -19.75
C HIS A 153 5.27 -3.49 -20.81
N ASP A 154 5.59 -4.77 -20.60
CA ASP A 154 5.21 -5.81 -21.54
C ASP A 154 3.69 -6.02 -21.55
N ARG A 155 3.16 -6.41 -22.72
CA ARG A 155 1.72 -6.50 -22.96
C ARG A 155 1.04 -7.51 -22.04
N GLU A 156 1.70 -8.64 -21.79
CA GLU A 156 1.12 -9.74 -21.02
C GLU A 156 0.98 -9.33 -19.56
N ALA A 157 2.06 -8.83 -18.95
CA ALA A 157 2.03 -8.34 -17.57
C ALA A 157 1.11 -7.13 -17.40
N ASN A 158 1.05 -6.23 -18.37
CA ASN A 158 0.13 -5.09 -18.33
C ASN A 158 -1.34 -5.54 -18.38
N THR A 159 -1.65 -6.56 -19.20
CA THR A 159 -2.98 -7.15 -19.28
C THR A 159 -3.35 -7.87 -17.98
N ALA A 160 -2.42 -8.65 -17.42
CA ALA A 160 -2.60 -9.30 -16.12
C ALA A 160 -2.86 -8.29 -15.00
N LEU A 161 -2.13 -7.17 -14.99
CA LEU A 161 -2.35 -6.06 -14.05
C LEU A 161 -3.76 -5.48 -14.21
N ALA A 162 -4.20 -5.20 -15.44
CA ALA A 162 -5.54 -4.65 -15.70
C ALA A 162 -6.65 -5.61 -15.25
N THR A 163 -6.52 -6.91 -15.54
CA THR A 163 -7.46 -7.95 -15.06
C THR A 163 -7.49 -8.02 -13.53
N ALA A 164 -6.33 -7.96 -12.88
CA ALA A 164 -6.26 -7.99 -11.42
C ALA A 164 -6.91 -6.76 -10.77
N ILE A 165 -6.81 -5.59 -11.39
CA ILE A 165 -7.52 -4.38 -10.94
C ILE A 165 -9.04 -4.59 -11.00
N GLN A 166 -9.55 -5.17 -12.09
CA GLN A 166 -10.98 -5.45 -12.25
C GLN A 166 -11.47 -6.41 -11.16
N LEU A 167 -10.75 -7.52 -10.94
CA LEU A 167 -11.10 -8.50 -9.90
C LEU A 167 -11.14 -7.89 -8.50
N ALA A 168 -10.15 -7.06 -8.14
CA ALA A 168 -10.13 -6.40 -6.84
C ALA A 168 -11.29 -5.42 -6.65
N LEU A 169 -11.70 -4.73 -7.71
CA LEU A 169 -12.86 -3.85 -7.68
C LEU A 169 -14.16 -4.65 -7.52
N GLU A 170 -14.34 -5.74 -8.27
CA GLU A 170 -15.51 -6.63 -8.18
C GLU A 170 -15.66 -7.23 -6.79
N GLN A 171 -14.56 -7.64 -6.14
CA GLN A 171 -14.56 -8.08 -4.75
C GLN A 171 -15.13 -7.00 -3.81
N GLY A 172 -14.73 -5.75 -4.00
CA GLY A 172 -15.25 -4.63 -3.21
C GLY A 172 -16.72 -4.29 -3.46
N ASP A 173 -17.26 -4.56 -4.66
CA ASP A 173 -18.71 -4.46 -4.90
C ASP A 173 -19.48 -5.49 -4.09
N LEU A 174 -19.03 -6.75 -4.13
CA LEU A 174 -19.69 -7.86 -3.44
C LEU A 174 -19.75 -7.64 -1.93
N GLU A 175 -18.67 -7.15 -1.33
CA GLU A 175 -18.64 -6.82 0.09
C GLU A 175 -19.59 -5.67 0.44
N GLY A 176 -19.61 -4.60 -0.36
CA GLY A 176 -20.53 -3.48 -0.17
C GLY A 176 -22.00 -3.92 -0.21
N ASP A 177 -22.35 -4.77 -1.18
CA ASP A 177 -23.71 -5.31 -1.35
C ASP A 177 -24.15 -6.22 -0.19
N LEU A 178 -23.28 -7.13 0.26
CA LEU A 178 -23.56 -8.04 1.37
C LEU A 178 -23.87 -7.27 2.66
N GLU A 179 -23.13 -6.20 2.91
CA GLU A 179 -23.30 -5.37 4.10
C GLU A 179 -24.53 -4.48 4.04
N GLN A 180 -24.87 -3.96 2.86
CA GLN A 180 -26.11 -3.22 2.68
C GLN A 180 -27.31 -4.13 2.96
N ARG A 181 -27.25 -5.40 2.52
CA ARG A 181 -28.28 -6.41 2.82
C ARG A 181 -28.34 -6.79 4.29
N ALA A 182 -27.21 -6.83 5.00
CA ALA A 182 -27.18 -7.12 6.45
C ALA A 182 -27.77 -5.99 7.32
N ARG A 183 -27.97 -4.79 6.76
CA ARG A 183 -28.51 -3.61 7.46
C ARG A 183 -30.01 -3.38 7.21
N LEU A 184 -30.64 -4.16 6.32
CA LEU A 184 -32.07 -4.12 6.01
C LEU A 184 -32.82 -5.22 6.77
#